data_AF-A0A564U118-F1
#
_entry.id   AF-A0A564U118-F1
#
_cell.length_a   1.000
_cell.length_b   1.000
_cell.length_c   1.000
_cell.angle_alpha   90.00
_cell.angle_beta   90.00
_cell.angle_gamma   90.00
#
_symmetry.space_group_name_H-M   'P 1'
#
loop_
_entity.id
_entity.type
_entity.pdbx_description
1 polymer ?
#
loop_
_entity_poly.entity_id
_entity_poly.type
_entity_poly.pdbx_seq_one_letter_code
_entity_poly.pdbx_strand_id
1 'polypeptide(L)' 'MRYALVTLYEHYEVPLFIVKNGLGAVDILKKDHTCDDDYRIAYLKEYITEMKKAVEIDGVDLMGYTHGAVSIWYQPVCYL' A
#
# COMPACT_ATOMS: atom_id res chain seq x y z
N MET A 1 -3.33 -2.00 -8.58
CA MET A 1 -2.67 -3.20 -8.01
C MET A 1 -3.03 -4.49 -8.72
N ARG A 2 -4.31 -4.75 -8.98
CA ARG A 2 -4.79 -5.99 -9.62
C ARG A 2 -3.96 -6.41 -10.83
N TYR A 3 -3.81 -5.52 -11.82
CA TYR A 3 -3.03 -5.79 -13.03
C TYR A 3 -1.59 -6.26 -12.73
N ALA A 4 -0.88 -5.59 -11.83
CA ALA A 4 0.49 -5.95 -11.49
C ALA A 4 0.59 -7.35 -10.86
N LEU A 5 -0.36 -7.70 -9.97
CA LEU A 5 -0.42 -9.03 -9.36
C LEU A 5 -0.74 -10.12 -10.39
N VAL A 6 -1.73 -9.88 -11.26
CA VAL A 6 -2.09 -10.82 -12.33
C VAL A 6 -0.91 -11.04 -13.26
N THR A 7 -0.28 -9.98 -13.76
CA THR A 7 0.86 -10.10 -14.68
C THR A 7 2.05 -10.84 -14.05
N LEU A 8 2.36 -10.59 -12.77
CA LEU A 8 3.43 -11.30 -12.08
C LEU A 8 3.07 -12.78 -11.87
N TYR A 9 1.83 -13.06 -11.51
CA TYR A 9 1.36 -14.42 -11.27
C TYR A 9 1.28 -15.24 -12.56
N GLU A 10 0.78 -14.67 -13.66
CA GLU A 10 0.79 -15.30 -14.98
C GLU A 10 2.20 -15.63 -15.47
N HIS A 11 3.20 -14.82 -15.09
CA HIS A 11 4.57 -15.02 -15.53
C HIS A 11 5.32 -16.06 -14.70
N TYR A 12 5.12 -16.08 -13.38
CA TYR A 12 5.91 -16.91 -12.47
C TYR A 12 5.15 -18.10 -11.89
N GLU A 13 3.82 -18.04 -11.82
CA GLU A 13 2.92 -19.08 -11.28
C GLU A 13 3.32 -19.59 -9.88
N VAL A 14 3.90 -18.71 -9.06
CA VAL A 14 4.25 -18.98 -7.67
C VAL A 14 3.50 -18.03 -6.73
N PRO A 15 3.24 -18.45 -5.48
CA PRO A 15 2.57 -17.60 -4.50
C PRO A 15 3.30 -16.27 -4.30
N LEU A 16 2.53 -15.18 -4.26
CA LEU A 16 3.06 -13.82 -4.16
C LEU A 16 2.92 -13.28 -2.73
N PHE A 17 3.87 -12.42 -2.33
CA PHE A 17 3.80 -11.67 -1.08
C PHE A 17 4.20 -10.21 -1.34
N ILE A 18 3.33 -9.27 -1.00
CA ILE A 18 3.64 -7.84 -1.17
C ILE A 18 4.43 -7.35 0.05
N VAL A 19 5.72 -7.09 -0.16
CA VAL A 19 6.66 -6.69 0.90
C VAL A 19 6.49 -5.23 1.32
N LYS A 20 6.12 -4.34 0.38
CA LYS A 20 5.97 -2.91 0.66
C LYS A 20 4.95 -2.26 -0.25
N ASN A 21 4.03 -1.52 0.37
CA ASN A 21 3.18 -0.57 -0.32
C ASN A 21 2.87 0.60 0.62
N GLY A 22 3.09 1.82 0.14
CA GLY A 22 2.78 3.03 0.88
C GLY A 22 2.75 4.24 -0.03
N LEU A 23 2.37 5.36 0.57
CA LEU A 23 2.21 6.65 -0.08
C LEU A 23 3.12 7.66 0.61
N GLY A 24 4.05 8.23 -0.15
CA GLY A 24 4.81 9.40 0.30
C GLY A 24 3.93 10.63 0.16
N ALA A 25 3.70 11.33 1.28
CA ALA A 25 2.89 12.53 1.34
C ALA A 25 3.42 13.43 2.45
N VAL A 26 3.07 14.72 2.38
CA VAL A 26 3.51 15.72 3.35
C VAL A 26 2.44 15.82 4.44
N ASP A 27 2.80 15.37 5.62
CA ASP A 27 1.99 15.47 6.82
C ASP A 27 2.16 16.86 7.46
N ILE A 28 1.06 17.56 7.74
CA ILE A 28 1.06 18.86 8.41
C ILE A 28 0.66 18.66 9.86
N LEU A 29 1.61 18.85 10.77
CA LEU A 29 1.36 18.73 12.20
C LEU A 29 0.50 19.92 12.67
N LYS A 30 -0.68 19.61 13.20
CA LYS A 30 -1.58 20.58 13.82
C LYS A 30 -1.07 20.99 15.21
N LYS A 31 -1.62 22.09 15.74
CA LYS A 31 -1.28 22.61 17.08
C LYS A 31 -1.56 21.63 18.22
N ASP A 32 -2.47 20.68 18.02
CA ASP A 32 -2.82 19.61 18.97
C ASP A 32 -1.97 18.35 18.79
N HIS A 33 -0.90 18.41 17.99
CA HIS A 33 -0.02 17.29 17.65
C HIS A 33 -0.70 16.15 16.88
N THR A 34 -1.76 16.44 16.12
CA THR A 34 -2.41 15.50 15.20
C THR A 34 -2.09 15.81 13.72
N CYS A 35 -2.39 14.86 12.83
CA CYS A 35 -2.30 15.00 11.36
C CYS A 35 -3.56 14.43 10.70
N ASP A 36 -3.95 15.00 9.55
CA ASP A 36 -5.07 14.50 8.74
C ASP A 36 -4.58 13.50 7.68
N ASP A 37 -4.84 12.22 7.91
CA ASP A 37 -4.31 11.10 7.10
C ASP A 37 -5.34 10.48 6.14
N ASP A 38 -6.46 11.15 5.89
CA ASP A 38 -7.58 10.62 5.07
C ASP A 38 -7.14 10.19 3.67
N TYR A 39 -6.18 10.92 3.09
CA TYR A 39 -5.61 10.61 1.78
C TYR A 39 -4.86 9.27 1.77
N ARG A 40 -4.17 8.93 2.88
CA ARG A 40 -3.43 7.68 3.05
C ARG A 40 -4.40 6.53 3.26
N ILE A 41 -5.45 6.75 4.04
CA ILE A 41 -6.54 5.78 4.25
C ILE A 41 -7.22 5.45 2.92
N ALA A 42 -7.58 6.47 2.13
CA ALA A 42 -8.21 6.30 0.82
C ALA A 42 -7.32 5.48 -0.13
N TYR A 43 -6.04 5.85 -0.24
CA TYR A 43 -5.06 5.13 -1.06
C TYR A 43 -4.94 3.65 -0.68
N LEU A 44 -4.76 3.35 0.62
CA LEU A 44 -4.60 1.97 1.08
C LEU A 44 -5.88 1.15 0.85
N LYS A 45 -7.05 1.76 1.06
CA LYS A 45 -8.34 1.11 0.82
C LYS A 45 -8.51 0.73 -0.65
N GLU A 46 -8.16 1.60 -1.58
CA GLU A 46 -8.20 1.31 -3.01
C GLU A 46 -7.24 0.17 -3.37
N TYR A 47 -6.02 0.20 -2.85
CA TYR A 47 -5.02 -0.84 -3.11
C TYR A 47 -5.47 -2.20 -2.58
N ILE A 48 -6.00 -2.26 -1.35
CA ILE A 48 -6.52 -3.49 -0.75
C ILE A 48 -7.72 -4.02 -1.52
N THR A 49 -8.61 -3.14 -1.98
CA THR A 49 -9.76 -3.53 -2.80
C THR A 49 -9.31 -4.19 -4.11
N GLU A 50 -8.29 -3.65 -4.77
CA GLU A 50 -7.75 -4.22 -6.00
C GLU A 50 -6.95 -5.52 -5.76
N MET A 51 -6.24 -5.66 -4.63
CA MET A 51 -5.60 -6.92 -4.24
C MET A 51 -6.64 -8.01 -4.00
N LYS A 52 -7.73 -7.69 -3.31
CA LYS A 52 -8.84 -8.61 -3.09
C LYS A 52 -9.45 -9.11 -4.39
N LYS A 53 -9.66 -8.22 -5.38
CA LYS A 53 -10.13 -8.62 -6.71
C LYS A 53 -9.16 -9.56 -7.43
N ALA A 54 -7.84 -9.35 -7.30
CA ALA A 54 -6.84 -10.25 -7.89
C ALA A 54 -6.95 -11.67 -7.32
N VAL A 55 -7.18 -11.79 -6.02
CA VAL A 55 -7.37 -13.09 -5.36
C VAL A 55 -8.71 -13.73 -5.73
N GLU A 56 -9.82 -12.98 -5.59
CA GLU A 56 -11.17 -13.55 -5.73
C GLU A 56 -11.62 -13.77 -7.18
N ILE A 57 -11.17 -12.93 -8.11
CA ILE A 57 -11.64 -12.93 -9.50
C ILE A 57 -10.60 -13.57 -10.43
N ASP A 58 -9.31 -13.24 -10.25
CA ASP A 58 -8.25 -13.69 -11.16
C ASP A 58 -7.49 -14.93 -10.65
N GLY A 59 -7.75 -15.37 -9.41
CA GLY A 59 -7.16 -16.58 -8.85
C GLY A 59 -5.67 -16.43 -8.48
N VAL A 60 -5.18 -15.21 -8.25
CA VAL A 60 -3.81 -14.98 -7.79
C VAL A 60 -3.64 -15.54 -6.38
N ASP A 61 -2.66 -16.42 -6.18
CA ASP A 61 -2.28 -16.90 -4.85
C ASP A 61 -1.44 -15.83 -4.13
N LEU A 62 -2.13 -14.95 -3.40
CA LEU A 62 -1.50 -13.90 -2.60
C LEU A 62 -1.46 -14.31 -1.11
N MET A 63 -0.27 -14.61 -0.63
CA MET A 63 -0.03 -15.08 0.74
C MET A 63 -0.17 -13.97 1.79
N GLY A 64 0.09 -12.73 1.40
CA GLY A 64 0.08 -11.62 2.35
C GLY A 64 0.53 -10.28 1.79
N TYR A 65 0.41 -9.28 2.66
CA TYR A 65 0.66 -7.88 2.37
C TYR A 65 1.22 -7.19 3.61
N THR A 66 2.34 -6.48 3.42
CA THR A 66 2.91 -5.60 4.43
C THR A 66 2.84 -4.15 3.95
N HIS A 67 2.11 -3.32 4.70
CA HIS A 67 2.13 -1.88 4.52
C HIS A 67 3.50 -1.33 4.96
N GLY A 68 4.07 -0.42 4.18
CA GLY A 68 5.29 0.27 4.55
C GLY A 68 5.27 1.72 4.09
N ALA A 69 5.62 2.70 4.92
CA ALA A 69 6.35 2.55 6.18
C ALA A 69 5.47 2.41 7.44
N VAL A 70 5.95 1.65 8.43
CA VAL A 70 5.30 1.44 9.75
C VAL A 70 5.30 2.72 10.61
N SER A 71 6.26 3.59 10.37
CA SER A 71 6.39 4.91 10.99
C SER A 71 6.88 5.90 9.96
N ILE A 72 6.69 7.19 10.20
CA ILE A 72 7.32 8.25 9.40
C ILE A 72 8.84 8.07 9.56
N TRP A 73 9.48 7.48 8.54
CA TRP A 73 10.92 7.57 8.41
C TRP A 73 11.23 8.98 7.97
N TYR A 74 12.30 9.55 8.51
CA TYR A 74 12.81 10.85 8.13
C TYR A 74 13.14 10.85 6.63
N GLN A 75 12.13 11.10 5.79
CA GLN A 75 12.34 11.51 4.43
C GLN A 75 12.85 12.95 4.53
N PRO A 76 13.83 13.37 3.72
CA PRO A 76 14.44 14.72 3.78
C PRO A 76 13.48 15.87 3.42
N VAL A 77 12.18 15.65 3.54
CA VAL A 77 11.09 16.59 3.33
C VAL A 77 10.27 16.69 4.63
N CYS A 78 10.94 17.10 5.70
CA CYS A 78 10.33 17.67 6.89
C CYS A 78 11.02 19.03 7.07
N TYR A 79 10.43 20.10 6.53
CA TYR A 79 10.82 21.43 6.98
C TYR A 79 10.20 21.63 8.36
N LEU A 80 11.05 21.57 9.39
CA LEU A 80 10.80 22.25 10.66
C LEU A 80 10.62 23.75 10.42
#